data_AF-A0AAV3YCN0-F1
#
_entry.id   AF-A0AAV3YCN0-F1
#
_cell.length_a   1.000
_cell.length_b   1.000
_cell.length_c   1.000
_cell.angle_alpha   90.00
_cell.angle_beta   90.00
_cell.angle_gamma   90.00
#
_symmetry.space_group_name_H-M   'P 1'
#
loop_
_entity.id
_entity.type
_entity.pdbx_description
1 polymer ?
#
loop_
_entity_poly.entity_id
_entity_poly.type
_entity_poly.pdbx_seq_one_letter_code
_entity_poly.pdbx_strand_id
1 'polypeptide(L)'
;MATVFWDSRGIILLDILPKGESANADRYCEILDRLRHAVRRKRLGLLRSGVVLQHDNATPHTAKRTKEWLERYRWDIISHFAHSPDLAPSDFHLFGHLKRHLGGKKFADEDELIGEVRDWFSKLDANFFTQGIYSLLPR
;
A
#
# COMPACT_ATOMS: atom_id res chain seq x y z
N MET A 1 6.77 8.52 7.77
CA MET A 1 6.73 7.70 6.52
C MET A 1 5.31 7.18 6.35
N ALA A 2 4.76 7.10 5.13
CA ALA A 2 3.42 6.55 4.91
C ALA A 2 3.49 5.21 4.17
N THR A 3 2.72 4.23 4.63
CA THR A 3 2.52 2.92 3.99
C THR A 3 1.08 2.81 3.54
N VAL A 4 0.85 2.52 2.27
CA VAL A 4 -0.49 2.46 1.67
C VAL A 4 -0.72 1.11 1.02
N PHE A 5 -1.87 0.50 1.30
CA PHE A 5 -2.37 -0.68 0.62
C PHE A 5 -3.70 -0.38 -0.03
N TRP A 6 -3.85 -0.81 -1.27
CA TRP A 6 -5.01 -0.53 -2.11
C TRP A 6 -5.20 -1.65 -3.12
N ASP A 7 -6.42 -1.76 -3.64
CA ASP A 7 -6.76 -2.64 -4.76
C ASP A 7 -7.59 -1.86 -5.79
N SER A 8 -8.12 -2.52 -6.83
CA SER A 8 -8.95 -1.89 -7.85
C SER A 8 -10.20 -1.18 -7.30
N ARG A 9 -10.63 -1.48 -6.07
CA ARG A 9 -11.77 -0.84 -5.41
C ARG A 9 -11.36 0.32 -4.49
N GLY A 10 -10.07 0.61 -4.35
CA GLY A 10 -9.53 1.74 -3.60
C GLY A 10 -8.73 1.41 -2.36
N ILE A 11 -8.51 2.42 -1.52
CA ILE A 11 -7.62 2.32 -0.36
C ILE A 11 -8.17 1.36 0.70
N ILE A 12 -7.37 0.35 1.03
CA ILE A 12 -7.67 -0.62 2.09
C ILE A 12 -7.11 -0.12 3.41
N LEU A 13 -5.84 0.29 3.44
CA LEU A 13 -5.15 0.77 4.64
C LEU A 13 -4.17 1.90 4.28
N LEU A 14 -4.17 2.95 5.10
CA LEU A 14 -3.10 3.95 5.18
C LEU A 14 -2.55 3.89 6.60
N ASP A 15 -1.28 3.52 6.75
CA ASP A 15 -0.56 3.53 8.01
C ASP A 15 0.50 4.63 7.96
N ILE A 16 0.51 5.50 8.97
CA ILE A 16 1.53 6.53 9.12
C ILE A 16 2.50 6.07 10.19
N LEU A 17 3.76 5.91 9.80
CA LEU A 17 4.84 5.64 10.73
C LEU A 17 5.18 6.91 11.50
N PRO A 18 5.09 6.90 12.84
CA PRO A 18 5.46 8.04 13.67
C PRO A 18 6.92 8.46 13.43
N LYS A 19 7.18 9.74 13.66
CA LYS A 19 8.51 10.31 13.52
C LYS A 19 9.50 9.62 14.47
N GLY A 20 10.64 9.18 13.92
CA GLY A 20 11.71 8.51 14.68
C GLY A 20 11.58 7.00 14.80
N GLU A 21 10.47 6.40 14.34
CA GLU A 21 10.38 4.95 14.21
C GLU A 21 11.01 4.46 12.90
N SER A 22 11.51 3.23 12.92
CA SER A 22 12.08 2.57 11.74
C SER A 22 11.11 1.53 11.18
N ALA A 23 11.00 1.49 9.85
CA ALA A 23 10.29 0.43 9.15
C ALA A 23 11.16 -0.84 9.18
N ASN A 24 10.98 -1.66 10.22
CA ASN A 24 11.62 -2.97 10.35
C ASN A 24 10.60 -4.10 10.10
N ALA A 25 11.08 -5.35 10.10
CA ALA A 25 10.23 -6.51 9.80
C ALA A 25 9.08 -6.69 10.81
N ASP A 26 9.31 -6.40 12.08
CA ASP A 26 8.31 -6.51 13.15
C ASP A 26 7.18 -5.52 12.91
N ARG A 27 7.55 -4.25 12.66
CA ARG A 27 6.61 -3.18 12.32
C ARG A 27 5.83 -3.50 11.06
N TYR A 28 6.49 -4.05 10.04
CA TYR A 28 5.80 -4.45 8.82
C TYR A 28 4.77 -5.55 9.08
N CYS A 29 5.09 -6.55 9.90
CA CYS A 29 4.14 -7.60 10.28
C CYS A 29 2.92 -7.04 11.04
N GLU A 30 3.11 -6.06 11.94
CA GLU A 30 1.99 -5.39 12.61
C GLU A 30 1.07 -4.66 11.61
N ILE A 31 1.67 -4.01 10.60
CA ILE A 31 0.92 -3.36 9.53
C ILE A 31 0.15 -4.41 8.71
N LEU A 32 0.75 -5.56 8.41
CA LEU A 32 0.07 -6.67 7.73
C LEU A 32 -1.10 -7.23 8.56
N ASP A 33 -0.97 -7.32 9.88
CA ASP A 33 -2.09 -7.68 10.75
C ASP A 33 -3.23 -6.67 10.65
N ARG A 34 -2.94 -5.35 10.73
CA ARG A 34 -3.95 -4.30 10.53
C ARG A 34 -4.57 -4.38 9.14
N LEU A 35 -3.76 -4.65 8.12
CA LEU A 35 -4.20 -4.80 6.73
C LEU A 35 -5.17 -5.98 6.62
N ARG A 36 -4.85 -7.14 7.18
CA ARG A 36 -5.74 -8.31 7.18
C ARG A 36 -7.09 -8.00 7.82
N HIS A 37 -7.10 -7.26 8.94
CA HIS A 37 -8.34 -6.79 9.56
C HIS A 37 -9.11 -5.81 8.66
N ALA A 38 -8.41 -4.90 7.97
CA ALA A 38 -9.01 -3.97 7.02
C ALA A 38 -9.61 -4.70 5.81
N VAL A 39 -8.89 -5.67 5.23
CA VAL A 39 -9.39 -6.53 4.15
C VAL A 39 -10.65 -7.26 4.57
N ARG A 40 -10.67 -7.87 5.77
CA ARG A 40 -11.85 -8.56 6.31
C ARG A 40 -13.08 -7.66 6.36
N ARG A 41 -12.91 -6.38 6.71
CA ARG A 41 -14.02 -5.41 6.81
C ARG A 41 -14.43 -4.82 5.46
N LYS A 42 -13.45 -4.43 4.64
CA LYS A 42 -13.66 -3.64 3.41
C LYS A 42 -13.81 -4.47 2.15
N ARG A 43 -13.41 -5.75 2.17
CA ARG A 43 -13.37 -6.66 1.01
C ARG A 43 -13.93 -8.03 1.42
N LEU A 44 -15.25 -8.07 1.65
CA LEU A 44 -15.95 -9.30 2.00
C LEU A 44 -15.62 -10.41 0.99
N GLY A 45 -15.27 -11.59 1.50
CA GLY A 45 -14.90 -12.75 0.68
C GLY A 45 -13.43 -12.81 0.25
N LEU A 46 -12.68 -11.69 0.19
CA LEU A 46 -11.32 -11.70 -0.38
C LEU A 46 -10.36 -12.60 0.39
N LEU A 47 -10.42 -12.60 1.73
CA LEU A 47 -9.59 -13.51 2.54
C LEU A 47 -9.90 -15.00 2.31
N ARG A 48 -11.11 -15.33 1.84
CA ARG A 48 -11.49 -16.71 1.52
C ARG A 48 -11.04 -17.11 0.12
N SER A 49 -11.04 -16.16 -0.82
CA SER A 49 -10.61 -16.37 -2.20
C SER A 49 -9.09 -16.44 -2.37
N GLY A 50 -8.32 -16.10 -1.33
CA GLY A 50 -6.88 -15.94 -1.40
C GLY A 50 -6.51 -14.48 -1.65
N VAL A 51 -5.40 -14.05 -1.04
CA VAL A 51 -4.85 -12.70 -1.23
C VAL A 51 -3.53 -12.82 -1.94
N VAL A 52 -3.40 -12.05 -3.01
CA VAL A 52 -2.15 -11.88 -3.74
C VAL A 52 -1.62 -10.48 -3.42
N LEU A 53 -0.46 -10.41 -2.79
CA LEU A 53 0.19 -9.18 -2.36
C LEU A 53 1.30 -8.80 -3.34
N GLN A 54 1.32 -7.54 -3.76
CA GLN A 54 2.44 -6.95 -4.47
C GLN A 54 3.15 -5.95 -3.54
N HIS A 55 4.45 -6.15 -3.32
CA HIS A 55 5.34 -5.22 -2.61
C HIS A 55 6.76 -5.31 -3.18
N ASP A 56 7.62 -4.35 -2.86
CA ASP A 56 9.02 -4.35 -3.27
C ASP A 56 9.88 -5.27 -2.39
N ASN A 57 11.11 -5.53 -2.84
CA ASN A 57 12.05 -6.43 -2.16
C ASN A 57 12.82 -5.75 -1.00
N ALA A 58 12.25 -4.72 -0.37
CA ALA A 58 12.90 -4.04 0.75
C ALA A 58 13.23 -5.04 1.89
N THR A 59 14.30 -4.79 2.64
CA THR A 59 14.79 -5.71 3.70
C THR A 59 13.69 -6.15 4.68
N PRO A 60 12.79 -5.26 5.16
CA PRO A 60 11.67 -5.68 6.01
C PRO A 60 10.71 -6.65 5.33
N HIS A 61 10.48 -6.50 4.03
CA HIS A 61 9.51 -7.29 3.26
C HIS A 61 10.02 -8.69 2.93
N THR A 62 11.34 -8.84 2.79
CA THR A 62 12.00 -10.12 2.48
C THR A 62 12.54 -10.84 3.72
N ALA A 63 12.43 -10.23 4.90
CA ALA A 63 12.85 -10.79 6.17
C ALA A 63 12.12 -12.09 6.51
N LYS A 64 12.81 -12.99 7.23
CA LYS A 64 12.28 -14.29 7.65
C LYS A 64 10.92 -14.16 8.36
N ARG A 65 10.81 -13.23 9.30
CA ARG A 65 9.57 -12.98 10.05
C ARG A 65 8.38 -12.63 9.15
N THR A 66 8.61 -11.82 8.12
CA THR A 66 7.56 -11.44 7.17
C THR A 66 7.16 -12.60 6.27
N LYS A 67 8.12 -13.41 5.81
CA LYS A 67 7.83 -14.64 5.06
C LYS A 67 6.99 -15.62 5.88
N GLU A 68 7.37 -15.86 7.13
CA GLU A 68 6.61 -16.70 8.07
C GLU A 68 5.18 -16.17 8.30
N TRP A 69 5.00 -14.85 8.35
CA TRP A 69 3.68 -14.23 8.45
C TRP A 69 2.83 -14.50 7.20
N LEU A 70 3.39 -14.29 6.00
CA LEU A 70 2.70 -14.48 4.73
C LEU A 70 2.30 -15.94 4.51
N GLU A 71 3.20 -16.88 4.83
CA GLU A 71 2.93 -18.31 4.80
C GLU A 71 1.81 -18.70 5.77
N ARG A 72 1.85 -18.21 7.02
CA ARG A 72 0.84 -18.48 8.04
C ARG A 72 -0.57 -18.11 7.59
N TYR A 73 -0.70 -16.99 6.88
CA TYR A 73 -2.00 -16.49 6.41
C TYR A 73 -2.32 -16.85 4.96
N ARG A 74 -1.43 -17.59 4.28
CA ARG A 74 -1.57 -18.04 2.88
C ARG A 74 -1.79 -16.86 1.94
N TRP A 75 -0.97 -15.82 2.09
CA TRP A 75 -0.93 -14.70 1.16
C TRP A 75 0.17 -14.98 0.14
N ASP A 76 -0.22 -15.06 -1.13
CA ASP A 76 0.71 -15.22 -2.24
C ASP A 76 1.40 -13.87 -2.52
N ILE A 77 2.63 -13.92 -3.02
CA ILE A 77 3.40 -12.73 -3.37
C ILE A 77 3.58 -12.70 -4.88
N ILE A 78 3.29 -11.57 -5.52
CA ILE A 78 3.71 -11.33 -6.90
C ILE A 78 5.19 -11.00 -6.89
N SER A 79 5.99 -11.83 -7.55
CA SER A 79 7.43 -11.59 -7.70
C SER A 79 7.67 -10.21 -8.34
N HIS A 80 8.38 -9.34 -7.64
CA HIS A 80 8.80 -8.06 -8.17
C HIS A 80 10.28 -8.14 -8.57
N PHE A 81 10.61 -7.75 -9.80
CA PHE A 81 12.01 -7.58 -10.18
C PHE A 81 12.63 -6.44 -9.37
N ALA A 82 13.92 -6.56 -9.05
CA ALA A 82 14.61 -5.48 -8.38
C ALA A 82 14.61 -4.23 -9.27
N HIS A 83 14.33 -3.07 -8.68
CA HIS A 83 14.37 -1.76 -9.34
C HIS A 83 13.39 -1.56 -10.51
N SER A 84 12.17 -2.10 -10.42
CA SER A 84 11.14 -1.94 -11.46
C SER A 84 9.93 -1.08 -11.00
N PRO A 85 10.12 0.22 -10.72
CA PRO A 85 9.01 1.10 -10.33
C PRO A 85 7.94 1.23 -11.43
N ASP A 86 8.30 0.96 -12.68
CA ASP A 86 7.40 0.87 -13.83
C ASP A 86 6.43 -0.30 -13.75
N LEU A 87 6.74 -1.32 -12.94
CA LEU A 87 5.90 -2.49 -12.66
C LEU A 87 5.16 -2.38 -11.32
N ALA A 88 5.30 -1.28 -10.58
CA ALA A 88 4.64 -1.05 -9.30
C ALA A 88 3.53 0.00 -9.44
N PRO A 89 2.24 -0.38 -9.37
CA PRO A 89 1.12 0.56 -9.51
C PRO A 89 1.19 1.71 -8.51
N SER A 90 1.70 1.45 -7.31
CA SER A 90 1.89 2.49 -6.30
C SER A 90 2.84 3.59 -6.79
N ASP A 91 3.93 3.23 -7.48
CA ASP A 91 4.95 4.19 -7.91
C ASP A 91 4.53 4.94 -9.17
N PHE A 92 4.13 4.22 -10.23
CA PHE A 92 3.82 4.85 -11.52
C PHE A 92 2.46 5.55 -11.57
N HIS A 93 1.49 5.14 -10.72
CA HIS A 93 0.13 5.66 -10.74
C HIS A 93 -0.18 6.45 -9.47
N LEU A 94 -0.27 5.77 -8.31
CA LEU A 94 -0.79 6.38 -7.08
C LEU A 94 0.07 7.56 -6.60
N PHE A 95 1.37 7.34 -6.40
CA PHE A 95 2.28 8.34 -5.86
C PHE A 95 2.60 9.44 -6.87
N GLY A 96 2.60 9.14 -8.17
CA GLY A 96 2.72 10.17 -9.21
C GLY A 96 1.59 11.19 -9.14
N HIS A 97 0.35 10.73 -9.02
CA HIS A 97 -0.81 11.60 -8.86
C HIS A 97 -0.83 12.31 -7.50
N LEU A 98 -0.48 11.64 -6.41
CA LEU A 98 -0.41 12.25 -5.08
C LEU A 98 0.62 13.38 -5.03
N LYS A 99 1.83 13.18 -5.60
CA LYS A 99 2.87 14.21 -5.67
C LYS A 99 2.39 15.45 -6.42
N ARG A 100 1.63 15.27 -7.51
CA ARG A 100 1.04 16.38 -8.26
C ARG A 100 0.00 17.15 -7.43
N HIS A 101 -0.83 16.44 -6.66
CA HIS A 101 -1.83 17.05 -5.77
C HIS A 101 -1.21 17.83 -4.61
N LEU A 102 -0.12 17.31 -4.04
CA LEU A 102 0.60 17.97 -2.94
C LEU A 102 1.54 19.08 -3.44
N GLY A 103 1.86 19.10 -4.74
CA GLY A 103 2.78 20.06 -5.35
C GLY A 103 2.35 21.51 -5.09
N GLY A 104 3.28 22.31 -4.56
CA GLY A 104 3.06 23.73 -4.28
C GLY A 104 2.28 24.04 -2.99
N LYS A 105 1.76 23.02 -2.29
CA LYS A 105 1.13 23.21 -0.98
C LYS A 105 2.20 23.32 0.11
N LYS A 106 1.92 24.17 1.11
CA LYS A 106 2.69 24.26 2.35
C LYS A 106 1.79 23.81 3.48
N PHE A 107 2.33 22.97 4.34
CA PHE A 107 1.64 22.47 5.53
C PHE A 107 2.36 23.00 6.76
N ALA A 108 1.60 23.43 7.76
CA ALA A 108 2.10 23.93 9.04
C ALA A 108 2.74 22.81 9.87
N ASP A 109 2.17 21.61 9.80
CA ASP A 109 2.64 20.42 10.53
C ASP A 109 2.34 19.11 9.78
N GLU A 110 2.75 18.00 10.40
CA GLU A 110 2.56 16.65 9.85
C GLU A 110 1.08 16.22 9.86
N ASP A 111 0.29 16.70 10.82
CA ASP A 111 -1.14 16.35 10.92
C ASP A 111 -1.95 16.98 9.79
N GLU A 112 -1.64 18.22 9.42
CA GLU A 112 -2.25 18.90 8.27
C GLU A 112 -1.91 18.16 6.96
N LEU A 113 -0.65 17.76 6.78
CA LEU A 113 -0.23 16.95 5.63
C LEU A 113 -0.97 15.61 5.58
N ILE A 114 -1.06 14.90 6.72
CA ILE A 114 -1.78 13.62 6.81
C ILE A 114 -3.27 13.82 6.52
N GLY A 115 -3.86 14.91 7.02
CA GLY A 115 -5.23 15.32 6.76
C GLY A 115 -5.49 15.49 5.27
N GLU A 116 -4.63 16.24 4.58
CA GLU A 116 -4.73 16.47 3.13
C GLU A 116 -4.58 15.17 2.32
N VAL A 117 -3.64 14.29 2.71
CA VAL A 117 -3.46 12.98 2.07
C VAL A 117 -4.70 12.11 2.24
N ARG A 118 -5.31 12.09 3.43
CA ARG A 118 -6.55 11.33 3.70
C ARG A 118 -7.73 11.89 2.91
N ASP A 119 -7.88 13.20 2.89
CA ASP A 119 -8.93 13.89 2.13
C ASP A 119 -8.80 13.58 0.64
N TRP A 120 -7.58 13.68 0.08
CA TRP A 120 -7.32 13.33 -1.31
C TRP A 120 -7.72 11.89 -1.63
N PHE A 121 -7.29 10.91 -0.82
CA PHE A 121 -7.65 9.51 -1.02
C PHE A 121 -9.17 9.28 -0.96
N SER A 122 -9.90 10.05 -0.15
CA SER A 122 -11.36 9.92 -0.03
C SER A 122 -12.12 10.39 -1.27
N LYS A 123 -11.51 11.25 -2.08
CA LYS A 123 -12.08 11.83 -3.31
C LYS A 123 -11.82 10.97 -4.55
N LEU A 124 -10.91 9.99 -4.47
CA LEU A 124 -10.62 9.09 -5.58
C LEU A 124 -11.72 8.04 -5.73
N ASP A 125 -12.17 7.83 -6.96
CA ASP A 125 -13.16 6.81 -7.29
C ASP A 125 -12.52 5.45 -7.62
N ALA A 126 -13.34 4.41 -7.70
CA ALA A 126 -12.88 3.06 -8.05
C ALA A 126 -12.27 3.00 -9.46
N ASN A 127 -12.67 3.87 -10.38
CA ASN A 127 -12.14 3.88 -11.73
C ASN A 127 -10.66 4.30 -11.73
N PHE A 128 -10.28 5.29 -10.93
CA PHE A 128 -8.88 5.68 -10.73
C PHE A 128 -8.01 4.47 -10.32
N PHE A 129 -8.44 3.72 -9.31
CA PHE A 129 -7.66 2.57 -8.83
C PHE A 129 -7.67 1.41 -9.83
N THR A 130 -8.82 1.16 -10.45
CA THR A 130 -8.97 0.13 -11.48
C THR A 130 -8.04 0.38 -12.66
N GLN A 131 -7.93 1.62 -13.13
CA GLN A 131 -6.99 2.02 -14.18
C GLN A 131 -5.53 1.78 -13.77
N GLY A 132 -5.16 2.12 -12.53
CA GLY A 132 -3.81 1.90 -12.01
C GLY A 132 -3.41 0.43 -12.02
N ILE A 133 -4.32 -0.48 -11.62
CA ILE A 133 -4.08 -1.92 -11.65
C ILE A 133 -4.05 -2.47 -13.07
N TYR A 134 -5.00 -2.10 -13.93
CA TYR A 134 -5.05 -2.60 -15.30
C TYR A 134 -3.92 -2.10 -16.18
N SER A 135 -3.28 -0.98 -15.81
CA SER A 135 -2.05 -0.50 -16.47
C SER A 135 -0.84 -1.43 -16.28
N LEU A 136 -0.99 -2.52 -15.50
CA LEU A 136 -0.05 -3.65 -15.44
C LEU A 136 -0.20 -4.64 -16.61
N LEU A 137 -1.36 -4.69 -17.28
CA LEU A 137 -1.55 -5.48 -18.50
C LEU A 137 -0.84 -4.79 -19.68
N PRO A 138 -0.42 -5.55 -20.71
CA PRO A 138 0.90 -5.42 -21.34
C PRO A 138 1.28 -3.97 -21.67
N ARG A 139 2.31 -3.51 -20.95
CA ARG A 139 3.33 -2.61 -21.46
C ARG A 139 4.40 -3.42 -22.19
#